data_AF-A0A350UNN2-F1
#
_entry.id   AF-A0A350UNN2-F1
#
_cell.length_a   1.000
_cell.length_b   1.000
_cell.length_c   1.000
_cell.angle_alpha   90.00
_cell.angle_beta   90.00
_cell.angle_gamma   90.00
#
_symmetry.space_group_name_H-M   'P 1'
#
loop_
_entity.id
_entity.type
_entity.pdbx_description
1 polymer ?
#
loop_
_entity_poly.entity_id
_entity_poly.type
_entity_poly.pdbx_seq_one_letter_code
_entity_poly.pdbx_strand_id
1 'polypeptide(L)'
;MAIEAEEYQAQEKCEIRRWHRVDDPAASGGAYLHILPDTRFTHADKLIHGENFSNKPGVLAILSYKVRFTTPGRYYVWVRAFSTGAEDNSIHVGLDGEWPESGQRIQFCEGKRQWWWESRQRTQEQHCGVPGMIYLDIPAPGEHTIHFSMREDGFRFDQFLLTTTPNLPRPPGAQ
;
A
#
# COMPACT_ATOMS: atom_id res chain seq x y z
N MET A 1 -2.39 14.85 -3.60
CA MET A 1 -3.80 14.47 -3.35
C MET A 1 -3.80 13.26 -2.44
N ALA A 2 -4.42 13.37 -1.27
CA ALA A 2 -4.54 12.28 -0.30
C ALA A 2 -5.93 11.62 -0.43
N ILE A 3 -5.98 10.30 -0.25
CA ILE A 3 -7.19 9.48 -0.34
C ILE A 3 -7.17 8.49 0.84
N GLU A 4 -8.27 8.41 1.58
CA GLU A 4 -8.43 7.47 2.70
C GLU A 4 -8.58 6.04 2.17
N ALA A 5 -7.95 5.08 2.84
CA ALA A 5 -7.95 3.69 2.38
C ALA A 5 -9.35 3.10 2.38
N GLU A 6 -10.20 3.46 3.35
CA GLU A 6 -11.58 2.99 3.46
C GLU A 6 -12.53 3.53 2.38
N GLU A 7 -12.11 4.48 1.55
CA GLU A 7 -12.91 5.03 0.44
C GLU A 7 -12.79 4.23 -0.87
N TYR A 8 -12.32 2.98 -0.82
CA TYR A 8 -12.23 2.09 -1.98
C TYR A 8 -13.61 1.83 -2.60
N GLN A 9 -13.69 1.71 -3.93
CA GLN A 9 -14.96 1.41 -4.62
C GLN A 9 -15.22 -0.08 -4.79
N ALA A 10 -14.18 -0.90 -4.85
CA ALA A 10 -14.29 -2.34 -4.98
C ALA A 10 -13.12 -3.07 -4.34
N GLN A 11 -13.37 -4.30 -3.90
CA GLN A 11 -12.31 -5.26 -3.58
C GLN A 11 -12.51 -6.58 -4.34
N GLU A 12 -11.41 -7.22 -4.72
CA GLU A 12 -11.39 -8.45 -5.52
C GLU A 12 -10.35 -9.45 -4.98
N LYS A 13 -10.46 -10.71 -5.41
CA LYS A 13 -9.56 -11.82 -5.01
C LYS A 13 -9.46 -11.96 -3.50
N CYS A 14 -10.62 -11.97 -2.86
CA CYS A 14 -10.78 -11.84 -1.41
C CYS A 14 -11.15 -13.15 -0.69
N GLU A 15 -11.02 -14.28 -1.39
CA GLU A 15 -11.42 -15.61 -0.90
C GLU A 15 -10.43 -16.14 0.15
N ILE A 16 -9.15 -15.78 0.01
CA ILE A 16 -8.06 -16.26 0.88
C ILE A 16 -7.70 -15.21 1.94
N ARG A 17 -7.60 -13.94 1.52
CA ARG A 17 -7.34 -12.78 2.38
C ARG A 17 -8.24 -11.65 1.95
N ARG A 18 -8.75 -10.86 2.89
CA ARG A 18 -9.74 -9.83 2.65
C ARG A 18 -9.40 -8.57 3.42
N TRP A 19 -9.69 -7.41 2.85
CA TRP A 19 -9.59 -6.13 3.55
C TRP A 19 -10.85 -5.88 4.38
N HIS A 20 -10.65 -5.56 5.66
CA HIS A 20 -11.69 -5.24 6.62
C HIS A 20 -11.50 -3.82 7.13
N ARG A 21 -12.57 -3.03 7.11
CA ARG A 21 -12.59 -1.72 7.75
C ARG A 21 -12.57 -1.88 9.27
N VAL A 22 -11.72 -1.10 9.93
CA VAL A 22 -11.59 -1.05 11.40
C VAL A 22 -11.67 0.41 11.82
N ASP A 23 -12.59 0.74 12.73
CA ASP A 23 -12.69 2.07 13.32
C ASP A 23 -11.53 2.31 14.29
N ASP A 24 -10.82 3.42 14.11
CA ASP A 24 -9.69 3.83 14.94
C ASP A 24 -9.55 5.36 14.91
N PRO A 25 -9.77 6.07 16.02
CA PRO A 25 -9.65 7.53 16.06
C PRO A 25 -8.22 8.04 15.84
N ALA A 26 -7.20 7.18 15.89
CA ALA A 26 -5.82 7.55 15.55
C ALA A 26 -5.52 7.49 14.04
N ALA A 27 -6.38 6.82 13.27
CA ALA A 27 -6.34 6.82 11.80
C ALA A 27 -6.82 8.17 11.24
N SER A 28 -6.39 8.55 10.02
CA SER A 28 -6.65 9.88 9.44
C SER A 28 -8.14 10.14 9.27
N GLY A 29 -8.86 9.20 8.66
CA GLY A 29 -10.32 9.23 8.46
C GLY A 29 -11.14 8.67 9.63
N GLY A 30 -10.50 8.32 10.75
CA GLY A 30 -11.14 7.62 11.86
C GLY A 30 -11.35 6.12 11.62
N ALA A 31 -10.81 5.58 10.52
CA ALA A 31 -10.74 4.16 10.24
C ALA A 31 -9.53 3.81 9.36
N TYR A 32 -9.22 2.53 9.28
CA TYR A 32 -8.23 1.98 8.35
C TYR A 32 -8.71 0.63 7.81
N LEU A 33 -7.98 0.06 6.85
CA LEU A 33 -8.20 -1.28 6.33
C LEU A 33 -7.16 -2.27 6.85
N HIS A 34 -7.61 -3.41 7.36
CA HIS A 34 -6.78 -4.49 7.86
C HIS A 34 -6.95 -5.74 6.99
N ILE A 35 -5.87 -6.36 6.55
CA ILE A 35 -5.93 -7.62 5.82
C ILE A 35 -6.06 -8.79 6.79
N LEU A 36 -7.14 -9.57 6.66
CA LEU A 36 -7.40 -10.75 7.49
C LEU A 36 -7.80 -11.99 6.66
N PRO A 37 -7.69 -13.21 7.22
CA PRO A 37 -7.05 -13.52 8.50
C PRO A 37 -5.55 -13.22 8.49
N ASP A 38 -5.01 -12.70 9.59
CA ASP A 38 -3.56 -12.61 9.81
C ASP A 38 -3.09 -13.94 10.37
N THR A 39 -2.19 -14.59 9.63
CA THR A 39 -1.66 -15.91 9.98
C THR A 39 -0.14 -15.90 10.12
N ARG A 40 0.49 -14.74 9.92
CA ARG A 40 1.94 -14.56 9.92
C ARG A 40 2.30 -13.30 10.69
N PHE A 41 1.98 -13.30 11.98
CA PHE A 41 2.30 -12.20 12.89
C PHE A 41 3.81 -11.96 13.04
N THR A 42 4.59 -13.04 13.02
CA THR A 42 6.03 -13.01 13.28
C THR A 42 6.80 -13.93 12.33
N HIS A 43 8.13 -13.82 12.36
CA HIS A 43 9.00 -14.68 11.56
C HIS A 43 8.93 -16.17 11.96
N ALA A 44 8.47 -16.47 13.19
CA ALA A 44 8.29 -17.85 13.65
C ALA A 44 7.07 -18.53 13.00
N ASP A 45 6.11 -17.74 12.52
CA ASP A 45 4.94 -18.26 11.83
C ASP A 45 5.30 -18.70 10.41
N LYS A 46 4.63 -19.75 9.94
CA LYS A 46 4.94 -20.38 8.65
C LYS A 46 4.63 -19.42 7.50
N LEU A 47 5.63 -19.14 6.68
CA LEU A 47 5.45 -18.45 5.40
C LEU A 47 4.75 -19.38 4.38
N ILE A 48 3.63 -18.93 3.83
CA ILE A 48 2.83 -19.63 2.82
C ILE A 48 2.61 -18.70 1.63
N HIS A 49 3.39 -18.93 0.57
CA HIS A 49 3.29 -18.18 -0.68
C HIS A 49 1.92 -18.39 -1.34
N GLY A 50 1.30 -17.31 -1.80
CA GLY A 50 -0.03 -17.32 -2.39
C GLY A 50 -1.17 -17.35 -1.37
N GLU A 51 -0.84 -17.25 -0.08
CA GLU A 51 -1.83 -17.22 1.00
C GLU A 51 -1.57 -16.06 1.96
N ASN A 52 -0.55 -16.14 2.81
CA ASN A 52 -0.19 -15.07 3.76
C ASN A 52 0.86 -14.12 3.21
N PHE A 53 1.45 -14.47 2.07
CA PHE A 53 2.44 -13.65 1.39
C PHE A 53 2.36 -13.81 -0.13
N SER A 54 2.47 -12.72 -0.87
CA SER A 54 2.65 -12.74 -2.32
C SER A 54 3.62 -11.66 -2.81
N ASN A 55 4.76 -12.11 -3.35
CA ASN A 55 5.65 -11.19 -4.05
C ASN A 55 5.13 -10.82 -5.45
N LYS A 56 4.12 -11.52 -5.96
CA LYS A 56 3.44 -11.18 -7.21
C LYS A 56 2.30 -10.20 -6.90
N PRO A 57 2.28 -8.99 -7.49
CA PRO A 57 1.18 -8.05 -7.29
C PRO A 57 -0.10 -8.51 -7.99
N GLY A 58 -1.25 -7.97 -7.59
CA GLY A 58 -2.51 -8.16 -8.31
C GLY A 58 -3.07 -9.58 -8.29
N VAL A 59 -2.71 -10.42 -7.31
CA VAL A 59 -3.22 -11.79 -7.21
C VAL A 59 -4.01 -12.08 -5.93
N LEU A 60 -3.88 -11.25 -4.90
CA LEU A 60 -4.57 -11.42 -3.62
C LEU A 60 -5.01 -10.07 -3.06
N ALA A 61 -6.22 -10.06 -2.47
CA ALA A 61 -6.83 -8.94 -1.76
C ALA A 61 -6.56 -7.59 -2.45
N ILE A 62 -7.22 -7.37 -3.57
CA ILE A 62 -7.03 -6.16 -4.39
C ILE A 62 -8.08 -5.13 -3.98
N LEU A 63 -7.67 -3.89 -3.77
CA LEU A 63 -8.53 -2.72 -3.62
C LEU A 63 -8.44 -1.86 -4.89
N SER A 64 -9.55 -1.22 -5.27
CA SER A 64 -9.64 -0.36 -6.45
C SER A 64 -10.18 1.02 -6.08
N TYR A 65 -9.48 2.06 -6.53
CA TYR A 65 -9.75 3.48 -6.27
C TYR A 65 -9.87 4.25 -7.58
N LYS A 66 -11.03 4.83 -7.86
CA LYS A 66 -11.25 5.72 -8.99
C LYS A 66 -10.76 7.11 -8.66
N VAL A 67 -9.80 7.60 -9.44
CA VAL A 67 -9.14 8.88 -9.22
C VAL A 67 -9.15 9.67 -10.52
N ARG A 68 -9.62 10.92 -10.46
CA ARG A 68 -9.60 11.83 -11.61
C ARG A 68 -8.32 12.67 -11.60
N PHE A 69 -7.55 12.53 -12.67
CA PHE A 69 -6.35 13.31 -12.94
C PHE A 69 -6.63 14.41 -13.95
N THR A 70 -6.22 15.64 -13.64
CA THR A 70 -6.29 16.78 -14.56
C THR A 70 -4.98 16.99 -15.33
N THR A 71 -3.86 16.54 -14.76
CA THR A 71 -2.52 16.69 -15.33
C THR A 71 -1.89 15.31 -15.49
N PRO A 72 -1.49 14.91 -16.71
CA PRO A 72 -0.76 13.66 -16.90
C PRO A 72 0.68 13.81 -16.39
N GLY A 73 1.35 12.69 -16.17
CA GLY A 73 2.74 12.64 -15.74
C GLY A 73 2.96 11.69 -14.58
N ARG A 74 4.15 11.80 -13.97
CA ARG A 74 4.58 10.93 -12.88
C ARG A 74 4.01 11.38 -11.54
N TYR A 75 3.34 10.46 -10.86
CA TYR A 75 2.88 10.63 -9.50
C TYR A 75 3.59 9.63 -8.59
N TYR A 76 4.36 10.14 -7.64
CA TYR A 76 4.93 9.36 -6.55
C TYR A 76 3.84 8.97 -5.58
N VAL A 77 3.86 7.71 -5.15
CA VAL A 77 2.87 7.16 -4.21
C VAL A 77 3.50 7.05 -2.83
N TRP A 78 2.86 7.68 -1.86
CA TRP A 78 3.14 7.54 -0.44
C TRP A 78 2.00 6.75 0.19
N VAL A 79 2.32 5.83 1.09
CA VAL A 79 1.34 5.03 1.83
C VAL A 79 1.52 5.27 3.32
N ARG A 80 0.43 5.57 4.02
CA ARG A 80 0.33 5.61 5.47
C ARG A 80 -0.19 4.26 5.95
N ALA A 81 0.58 3.61 6.80
CA ALA A 81 0.29 2.29 7.31
C ALA A 81 0.74 2.13 8.77
N PHE A 82 0.19 1.13 9.45
CA PHE A 82 0.62 0.70 10.78
C PHE A 82 1.16 -0.72 10.69
N SER A 83 2.49 -0.85 10.79
CA SER A 83 3.15 -2.15 10.84
C SER A 83 3.61 -2.45 12.26
N THR A 84 3.32 -3.66 12.73
CA THR A 84 3.74 -4.14 14.06
C THR A 84 5.12 -4.78 14.01
N GLY A 85 5.47 -5.40 12.88
CA GLY A 85 6.66 -6.24 12.75
C GLY A 85 7.22 -6.32 11.34
N ALA A 86 7.97 -7.40 11.10
CA ALA A 86 8.63 -7.64 9.82
C ALA A 86 7.70 -8.22 8.76
N GLU A 87 6.53 -8.72 9.16
CA GLU A 87 5.69 -9.61 8.36
C GLU A 87 4.34 -8.98 7.96
N ASP A 88 4.06 -7.76 8.38
CA ASP A 88 2.84 -6.99 8.08
C ASP A 88 3.18 -5.60 7.49
N ASN A 89 4.24 -5.51 6.69
CA ASN A 89 4.95 -4.26 6.46
C ASN A 89 5.20 -3.92 4.99
N SER A 90 4.44 -4.53 4.08
CA SER A 90 4.56 -4.23 2.67
C SER A 90 3.28 -4.44 1.87
N ILE A 91 3.21 -3.71 0.76
CA ILE A 91 2.05 -3.68 -0.14
C ILE A 91 2.53 -3.38 -1.57
N HIS A 92 1.69 -3.64 -2.57
CA HIS A 92 1.92 -3.23 -3.96
C HIS A 92 0.85 -2.23 -4.40
N VAL A 93 1.19 -1.36 -5.35
CA VAL A 93 0.29 -0.42 -6.04
C VAL A 93 0.31 -0.66 -7.56
N GLY A 94 -0.82 -0.44 -8.22
CA GLY A 94 -1.02 -0.59 -9.67
C GLY A 94 -1.90 0.52 -10.25
N LEU A 95 -2.02 0.54 -11.58
CA LEU A 95 -2.76 1.54 -12.36
C LEU A 95 -3.51 0.85 -13.51
N ASP A 96 -4.80 1.08 -13.62
CA ASP A 96 -5.67 0.60 -14.71
C ASP A 96 -5.55 -0.90 -15.01
N GLY A 97 -5.52 -1.71 -13.94
CA GLY A 97 -5.34 -3.16 -14.02
C GLY A 97 -3.89 -3.64 -14.18
N GLU A 98 -2.96 -2.73 -14.48
CA GLU A 98 -1.54 -3.01 -14.65
C GLU A 98 -0.74 -2.81 -13.35
N TRP A 99 0.36 -3.57 -13.23
CA TRP A 99 1.21 -3.58 -12.02
C TRP A 99 2.67 -3.26 -12.38
N PRO A 100 2.98 -1.98 -12.65
CA PRO A 100 4.31 -1.58 -13.10
C PRO A 100 5.36 -1.92 -12.03
N GLU A 101 6.61 -2.13 -12.45
CA GLU A 101 7.70 -2.43 -11.51
C GLU A 101 7.78 -1.37 -10.41
N SER A 102 7.68 -0.09 -10.75
CA SER A 102 7.68 1.05 -9.83
C SER A 102 6.53 1.05 -8.80
N GLY A 103 5.51 0.21 -8.97
CA GLY A 103 4.42 0.07 -8.00
C GLY A 103 4.61 -1.07 -7.00
N GLN A 104 5.63 -1.93 -7.18
CA GLN A 104 5.75 -3.16 -6.42
C GLN A 104 6.62 -2.99 -5.17
N ARG A 105 6.31 -3.77 -4.12
CA ARG A 105 7.15 -3.94 -2.92
C ARG A 105 7.43 -2.64 -2.17
N ILE A 106 6.38 -1.85 -1.93
CA ILE A 106 6.44 -0.74 -0.98
C ILE A 106 6.76 -1.32 0.39
N GLN A 107 7.82 -0.85 1.04
CA GLN A 107 8.40 -1.50 2.21
C GLN A 107 8.54 -0.56 3.41
N PHE A 108 8.03 -0.99 4.56
CA PHE A 108 8.09 -0.25 5.82
C PHE A 108 9.12 -0.91 6.76
N CYS A 109 10.33 -0.36 6.84
CA CYS A 109 11.33 -0.79 7.84
C CYS A 109 11.32 0.08 9.11
N GLU A 110 10.93 1.35 8.98
CA GLU A 110 10.84 2.33 10.07
C GLU A 110 9.39 2.46 10.57
N GLY A 111 9.18 3.23 11.64
CA GLY A 111 7.83 3.60 12.09
C GLY A 111 6.98 2.44 12.59
N LYS A 112 7.58 1.45 13.26
CA LYS A 112 6.85 0.31 13.83
C LYS A 112 5.98 0.73 15.01
N ARG A 113 4.80 0.13 15.09
CA ARG A 113 3.79 0.35 16.16
C ARG A 113 3.29 1.80 16.27
N GLN A 114 3.28 2.49 15.14
CA GLN A 114 2.77 3.85 15.02
C GLN A 114 2.28 4.06 13.58
N TRP A 115 1.46 5.08 13.35
CA TRP A 115 1.07 5.40 11.98
C TRP A 115 2.26 6.03 11.27
N TRP A 116 2.63 5.50 10.10
CA TRP A 116 3.85 5.91 9.42
C TRP A 116 3.66 6.02 7.91
N TRP A 117 4.25 7.05 7.33
CA TRP A 117 4.30 7.27 5.90
C TRP A 117 5.56 6.66 5.29
N GLU A 118 5.41 5.91 4.19
CA GLU A 118 6.55 5.40 3.44
C GLU A 118 6.34 5.41 1.92
N SER A 119 7.46 5.55 1.21
CA SER A 119 7.54 5.55 -0.27
C SER A 119 8.90 5.01 -0.71
N ARG A 120 9.19 3.77 -0.29
CA ARG A 120 10.44 3.07 -0.58
C ARG A 120 10.18 1.74 -1.23
N GLN A 121 10.86 1.48 -2.34
CA GLN A 121 10.75 0.22 -3.05
C GLN A 121 11.84 -0.75 -2.59
N ARG A 122 11.46 -1.90 -2.02
CA ARG A 122 12.42 -2.97 -1.74
C ARG A 122 13.03 -3.53 -3.02
N THR A 123 14.36 -3.58 -3.07
CA THR A 123 15.13 -4.25 -4.13
C THR A 123 15.86 -5.47 -3.57
N GLN A 124 16.61 -6.17 -4.43
CA GLN A 124 17.47 -7.27 -4.01
C GLN A 124 18.64 -6.75 -3.16
N GLU A 125 19.18 -5.59 -3.52
CA GLU A 125 20.33 -4.93 -2.89
C GLU A 125 19.95 -4.14 -1.65
N GLN A 126 18.73 -3.59 -1.60
CA GLN A 126 18.25 -2.75 -0.51
C GLN A 126 16.92 -3.26 0.04
N HIS A 127 17.00 -4.06 1.10
CA HIS A 127 15.85 -4.68 1.73
C HIS A 127 14.87 -3.70 2.37
N CYS A 128 15.34 -2.54 2.85
CA CYS A 128 14.48 -1.48 3.41
C CYS A 128 13.99 -0.48 2.37
N GLY A 129 14.29 -0.78 1.11
CA GLY A 129 13.87 -0.06 -0.07
C GLY A 129 14.58 1.26 -0.35
N VAL A 130 14.50 1.63 -1.62
CA VAL A 130 15.11 2.84 -2.18
C VAL A 130 14.02 3.93 -2.29
N PRO A 131 14.24 5.13 -1.72
CA PRO A 131 13.26 6.21 -1.79
C PRO A 131 13.12 6.73 -3.22
N GLY A 132 11.94 7.25 -3.57
CA GLY A 132 11.68 7.85 -4.87
C GLY A 132 11.51 6.84 -6.02
N MET A 133 11.46 5.54 -5.73
CA MET A 133 11.22 4.48 -6.72
C MET A 133 9.75 4.05 -6.79
N ILE A 134 8.91 4.51 -5.85
CA ILE A 134 7.48 4.21 -5.83
C ILE A 134 6.69 5.30 -6.57
N TYR A 135 6.25 4.99 -7.79
CA TYR A 135 5.49 5.92 -8.63
C TYR A 135 4.61 5.22 -9.67
N LEU A 136 3.61 5.96 -10.15
CA LEU A 136 2.77 5.61 -11.28
C LEU A 136 2.88 6.70 -12.35
N ASP A 137 2.97 6.31 -13.61
CA ASP A 137 2.98 7.23 -14.74
C ASP A 137 1.56 7.31 -15.31
N ILE A 138 0.91 8.46 -15.12
CA ILE A 138 -0.46 8.73 -15.58
C ILE A 138 -0.40 9.24 -17.03
N PRO A 139 -0.89 8.48 -18.02
CA PRO A 139 -0.62 8.77 -19.42
C PRO A 139 -1.46 9.92 -19.98
N ALA A 140 -2.65 10.18 -19.42
CA ALA A 140 -3.58 11.19 -19.90
C ALA A 140 -4.39 11.81 -18.75
N PRO A 141 -4.98 13.00 -18.93
CA PRO A 141 -6.05 13.46 -18.06
C PRO A 141 -7.26 12.53 -18.16
N GLY A 142 -7.98 12.32 -17.06
CA GLY A 142 -9.16 11.48 -17.03
C GLY A 142 -9.35 10.74 -15.72
N GLU A 143 -10.35 9.87 -15.68
CA GLU A 143 -10.49 8.90 -14.61
C GLU A 143 -9.53 7.73 -14.87
N HIS A 144 -8.73 7.41 -13.86
CA HIS A 144 -7.87 6.24 -13.80
C HIS A 144 -8.21 5.44 -12.54
N THR A 145 -7.94 4.14 -12.55
CA THR A 145 -8.12 3.29 -11.38
C THR A 145 -6.77 2.96 -10.76
N ILE A 146 -6.57 3.40 -9.52
CA ILE A 146 -5.42 3.03 -8.70
C ILE A 146 -5.77 1.73 -7.98
N HIS A 147 -4.87 0.76 -8.03
CA HIS A 147 -5.05 -0.52 -7.35
C HIS A 147 -4.05 -0.68 -6.22
N PHE A 148 -4.45 -1.34 -5.14
CA PHE A 148 -3.53 -1.84 -4.12
C PHE A 148 -3.73 -3.33 -3.95
N SER A 149 -2.66 -4.10 -3.83
CA SER A 149 -2.75 -5.56 -3.59
C SER A 149 -1.86 -5.97 -2.45
N MET A 150 -2.31 -6.99 -1.72
CA MET A 150 -1.55 -7.58 -0.63
C MET A 150 -0.19 -8.08 -1.10
N ARG A 151 0.85 -7.71 -0.34
CA ARG A 151 2.12 -8.45 -0.32
C ARG A 151 2.20 -9.36 0.90
N GLU A 152 1.69 -8.91 2.03
CA GLU A 152 1.72 -9.58 3.34
C GLU A 152 0.34 -9.45 4.01
N ASP A 153 -0.16 -10.51 4.65
CA ASP A 153 -1.36 -10.43 5.50
C ASP A 153 -1.07 -9.63 6.79
N GLY A 154 -2.12 -9.29 7.54
CA GLY A 154 -1.97 -8.43 8.74
C GLY A 154 -1.63 -6.96 8.45
N PHE A 155 -1.37 -6.57 7.18
CA PHE A 155 -1.08 -5.19 6.81
C PHE A 155 -2.26 -4.26 7.15
N ARG A 156 -1.95 -3.10 7.74
CA ARG A 156 -2.93 -2.07 8.12
C ARG A 156 -2.71 -0.82 7.30
N PHE A 157 -3.62 -0.56 6.38
CA PHE A 157 -3.56 0.52 5.39
C PHE A 157 -4.55 1.62 5.74
N ASP A 158 -4.07 2.84 5.93
CA ASP A 158 -4.89 3.96 6.40
C ASP A 158 -5.12 5.02 5.33
N GLN A 159 -4.07 5.48 4.64
CA GLN A 159 -4.20 6.54 3.65
C GLN A 159 -3.13 6.41 2.58
N PHE A 160 -3.37 6.91 1.37
CA PHE A 160 -2.30 7.11 0.39
C PHE A 160 -2.30 8.53 -0.18
N LEU A 161 -1.12 8.99 -0.58
CA LEU A 161 -0.88 10.32 -1.13
C LEU A 161 -0.20 10.17 -2.49
N LEU A 162 -0.80 10.83 -3.49
CA LEU A 162 -0.24 11.00 -4.83
C LEU A 162 0.36 12.41 -4.95
N THR A 163 1.62 12.50 -5.35
CA THR A 163 2.34 13.77 -5.49
C THR A 163 3.23 13.78 -6.73
N THR A 164 3.33 14.93 -7.41
CA THR A 164 4.29 15.12 -8.51
C THR A 164 5.66 15.60 -8.01
N THR A 165 5.80 15.87 -6.71
CA THR A 165 7.06 16.31 -6.11
C THR A 165 7.98 15.11 -5.88
N PRO A 166 9.09 14.98 -6.62
CA PRO A 166 10.08 13.94 -6.35
C PRO A 166 10.72 14.19 -4.98
N ASN A 167 11.01 13.12 -4.25
CA ASN A 167 11.67 13.18 -2.94
C ASN A 167 10.96 14.12 -1.95
N LEU A 168 9.63 14.17 -1.99
CA LEU A 168 8.82 14.85 -0.96
C LEU A 168 9.33 14.42 0.43
N PRO A 169 9.62 15.36 1.35
CA PRO A 169 9.87 15.00 2.74
C PRO A 169 8.69 14.17 3.27
N ARG A 170 8.96 13.21 4.14
CA ARG A 170 7.91 12.36 4.70
C ARG A 170 6.75 13.23 5.21
N PRO A 171 5.50 12.98 4.76
CA PRO A 171 4.37 13.80 5.16
C PRO A 171 4.17 13.82 6.69
N PRO A 172 3.58 14.88 7.25
CA PRO A 172 3.22 14.94 8.66
C PRO A 172 2.14 13.91 9.02
N GLY A 173 1.94 13.65 10.32
CA GLY A 173 0.99 12.64 10.80
C GLY A 173 1.60 11.25 11.03
N ALA A 174 2.93 11.16 10.98
CA ALA A 174 3.69 10.11 11.64
C ALA A 174 3.69 10.38 13.15
N GLN A 175 2.73 9.81 13.89
CA GLN A 175 2.70 9.81 15.34
C GLN A 175 2.78 8.37 15.82
#